data_AF-A0A653F2F2-F1
#
_entry.id   AF-A0A653F2F2-F1
#
_cell.length_a   1.000
_cell.length_b   1.000
_cell.length_c   1.000
_cell.angle_alpha   90.00
_cell.angle_beta   90.00
_cell.angle_gamma   90.00
#
_symmetry.space_group_name_H-M   'P 1'
#
loop_
_entity.id
_entity.type
_entity.pdbx_description
1 polymer ?
#
loop_
_entity_poly.entity_id
_entity_poly.type
_entity_poly.pdbx_seq_one_letter_code
_entity_poly.pdbx_strand_id
1 'polypeptide(L)'
;MQLDDDHPFFLVPLAELVAEGFGKCTYGNPIDHLANQLGDAVLFDDIGRRAVTRATAASLFAERAAKEAAQREASRRRVAEQKAAREARRAAIQAERAREAQQAPRHLSGNAFADVVEYDPERW
;
A
#
# COMPACT_ATOMS: atom_id res chain seq x y z
N MET A 1 6.01 -4.92 49.27
CA MET A 1 5.00 -3.89 48.95
C MET A 1 4.73 -4.03 47.47
N GLN A 2 3.58 -4.57 47.10
CA GLN A 2 3.18 -4.71 45.71
C GLN A 2 2.64 -3.34 45.31
N LEU A 3 3.27 -2.69 44.34
CA LEU A 3 2.81 -1.39 43.85
C LEU A 3 1.71 -1.67 42.83
N ASP A 4 0.57 -1.03 42.98
CA ASP A 4 -0.53 -1.12 42.03
C ASP A 4 -0.13 -0.47 40.70
N ASP A 5 -0.73 -0.92 39.59
CA ASP A 5 -0.42 -0.42 38.24
C ASP A 5 -0.73 1.08 38.06
N ASP A 6 -1.55 1.65 38.96
CA ASP A 6 -1.91 3.06 39.00
C ASP A 6 -0.91 3.92 39.79
N HIS A 7 0.17 3.32 40.30
CA HIS A 7 1.19 4.06 41.02
C HIS A 7 1.88 5.09 40.10
N PRO A 8 2.16 6.33 40.55
CA PRO A 8 2.68 7.42 39.70
C PRO A 8 3.96 7.06 38.92
N PHE A 9 4.83 6.21 39.47
CA PHE A 9 6.03 5.71 38.77
C PHE A 9 5.74 4.79 37.55
N PHE A 10 4.52 4.26 37.43
CA PHE A 10 4.08 3.41 36.31
C PHE A 10 3.14 4.14 35.35
N LEU A 11 2.94 5.44 35.54
CA LEU A 11 2.18 6.26 34.62
C LEU A 11 3.06 6.72 33.44
N VAL A 12 2.44 6.78 32.26
CA VAL A 12 3.05 7.28 31.02
C VAL A 12 2.35 8.59 30.67
N PRO A 13 3.05 9.73 30.70
CA PRO A 13 2.47 11.02 30.34
C PRO A 13 1.91 11.02 28.91
N LEU A 14 0.75 11.65 28.72
CA LEU A 14 0.16 11.78 27.38
C LEU A 14 1.08 12.54 26.41
N ALA A 15 1.92 13.44 26.91
CA ALA A 15 2.91 14.15 26.11
C ALA A 15 3.92 13.19 25.45
N GLU A 16 4.32 12.11 26.14
CA GLU A 16 5.21 11.09 25.57
C GLU A 16 4.50 10.29 24.49
N LEU A 17 3.25 9.89 24.72
CA LEU A 17 2.43 9.23 23.70
C LEU A 17 2.21 10.12 22.47
N VAL A 18 1.98 11.42 22.67
CA VAL A 18 1.88 12.38 21.57
C VAL A 18 3.19 12.47 20.80
N ALA A 19 4.35 12.50 21.48
CA ALA A 19 5.65 12.49 20.83
C ALA A 19 5.89 11.22 20.00
N GLU A 20 5.39 10.08 20.47
CA GLU A 20 5.35 8.80 19.74
C GLU A 20 4.35 8.79 18.56
N GLY A 21 3.62 9.89 18.36
CA GLY A 21 2.71 10.09 17.24
C GLY A 21 1.28 9.62 17.50
N PHE A 22 0.88 9.39 18.75
CA PHE A 22 -0.53 9.23 19.13
C PHE A 22 -1.24 10.60 19.20
N GLY A 23 -2.57 10.61 19.21
CA GLY A 23 -3.34 11.85 19.40
C GLY A 23 -3.25 12.85 18.24
N LYS A 24 -2.87 12.41 17.04
CA LYS A 24 -2.77 13.30 15.86
C LYS A 24 -4.12 13.96 15.59
N CYS A 25 -4.15 15.28 15.62
CA CYS A 25 -5.30 16.10 15.24
C CYS A 25 -4.88 17.14 14.19
N THR A 26 -5.83 17.52 13.32
CA THR A 26 -5.61 18.55 12.30
C THR A 26 -5.58 19.96 12.90
N TYR A 27 -6.35 20.17 13.96
CA TYR A 27 -6.48 21.45 14.66
C TYR A 27 -6.53 21.21 16.16
N GLY A 28 -5.94 22.13 16.93
CA GLY A 28 -5.94 22.10 18.38
C GLY A 28 -4.73 21.39 19.00
N ASN A 29 -4.82 21.11 20.30
CA ASN A 29 -3.76 20.49 21.08
C ASN A 29 -3.86 18.95 20.98
N PRO A 30 -2.81 18.26 20.50
CA PRO A 30 -2.78 16.80 20.42
C PRO A 30 -2.98 16.09 21.78
N ILE A 31 -2.53 16.70 22.88
CA ILE A 31 -2.71 16.14 24.23
C ILE A 31 -4.18 16.17 24.63
N ASP A 32 -4.89 17.27 24.38
CA ASP A 32 -6.33 17.38 24.65
C ASP A 32 -7.12 16.42 23.77
N HIS A 33 -6.72 16.29 22.50
CA HIS A 33 -7.34 15.33 21.59
C HIS A 33 -7.16 13.89 22.06
N LEU A 34 -5.94 13.50 22.44
CA LEU A 34 -5.65 12.17 22.97
C LEU A 34 -6.38 11.92 24.29
N ALA A 35 -6.43 12.90 25.19
CA ALA A 35 -7.16 12.78 26.44
C ALA A 35 -8.65 12.52 26.20
N ASN A 36 -9.27 13.24 25.26
CA ASN A 36 -10.67 13.02 24.88
C ASN A 36 -10.92 11.64 24.24
N GLN A 37 -9.94 11.11 23.50
CA GLN A 37 -10.04 9.75 22.94
C GLN A 37 -9.97 8.66 24.01
N LEU A 38 -9.19 8.90 25.06
CA LEU A 38 -8.95 7.93 26.14
C LEU A 38 -10.00 8.00 27.26
N GLY A 39 -10.68 9.14 27.42
CA GLY A 39 -11.75 9.32 28.38
C GLY A 39 -11.31 8.99 29.81
N ASP A 40 -12.02 8.08 30.47
CA ASP A 40 -11.81 7.71 31.86
C ASP A 40 -10.47 7.00 32.14
N ALA A 41 -9.75 6.57 31.10
CA ALA A 41 -8.41 6.00 31.25
C ALA A 41 -7.32 7.05 31.57
N VAL A 42 -7.66 8.34 31.49
CA VAL A 42 -6.73 9.44 31.79
C VAL A 42 -6.68 9.68 33.29
N LEU A 43 -5.47 9.58 33.83
CA LEU A 43 -5.15 9.88 35.22
C LEU A 43 -4.29 11.15 35.30
N PHE A 44 -4.16 11.70 36.49
CA PHE A 44 -3.21 12.78 36.78
C PHE A 44 -2.06 12.22 37.61
N ASP A 45 -0.82 12.53 37.21
CA ASP A 45 0.35 12.20 38.01
C ASP A 45 0.50 13.13 39.24
N ASP A 46 1.52 12.88 40.04
CA ASP A 46 1.84 13.61 41.26
C ASP A 46 2.13 15.11 41.05
N ILE A 47 2.49 15.51 39.83
CA ILE A 47 2.73 16.90 39.45
C ILE A 47 1.62 17.48 38.56
N GLY A 48 0.49 16.78 38.42
CA GLY A 48 -0.70 17.25 37.71
C GLY A 48 -0.65 17.12 36.18
N ARG A 49 0.25 16.32 35.62
CA ARG A 49 0.25 15.98 34.20
C ARG A 49 -0.76 14.88 33.92
N ARG A 50 -1.44 14.99 32.78
CA ARG A 50 -2.30 13.91 32.27
C ARG A 50 -1.44 12.75 31.81
N ALA A 51 -1.77 11.57 32.30
CA ALA A 51 -1.05 10.33 32.03
C ALA A 51 -2.03 9.15 31.90
N VAL A 52 -1.51 8.01 31.49
CA VAL A 52 -2.23 6.72 31.50
C VAL A 52 -1.37 5.67 32.16
N THR A 53 -1.97 4.55 32.56
CA THR A 53 -1.20 3.40 33.03
C THR A 53 -0.33 2.82 31.91
N ARG A 54 0.77 2.16 32.29
CA ARG A 54 1.59 1.39 31.35
C ARG A 54 0.79 0.34 30.58
N ALA A 55 -0.21 -0.28 31.21
CA ALA A 55 -1.08 -1.26 30.56
C ALA A 55 -1.89 -0.61 29.42
N THR A 56 -2.49 0.56 29.67
CA THR A 56 -3.20 1.32 28.63
C THR A 56 -2.25 1.75 27.51
N ALA A 57 -1.07 2.28 27.85
CA ALA A 57 -0.06 2.64 26.85
C ALA A 57 0.36 1.43 26.00
N ALA A 58 0.63 0.27 26.62
CA ALA A 58 0.99 -0.96 25.93
C ALA A 58 -0.11 -1.41 24.95
N SER A 59 -1.38 -1.32 25.35
CA SER A 59 -2.52 -1.61 24.49
C SER A 59 -2.55 -0.70 23.25
N LEU A 60 -2.30 0.61 23.40
CA LEU A 60 -2.23 1.54 22.26
C LEU A 60 -1.13 1.18 21.26
N PHE A 61 0.06 0.81 21.75
CA PHE A 61 1.14 0.34 20.89
C PHE A 61 0.82 -0.98 20.20
N ALA A 62 0.20 -1.92 20.91
CA ALA A 62 -0.23 -3.20 20.34
C ALA A 62 -1.26 -3.00 19.23
N GLU A 63 -2.25 -2.12 19.43
CA GLU A 63 -3.23 -1.76 18.41
C GLU A 63 -2.58 -1.12 17.18
N ARG A 64 -1.62 -0.21 17.37
CA ARG A 64 -0.88 0.40 16.27
C ARG A 64 -0.11 -0.66 15.48
N ALA A 65 0.61 -1.55 16.16
CA ALA A 65 1.35 -2.64 15.54
C ALA A 65 0.44 -3.57 14.74
N ALA A 66 -0.74 -3.91 15.28
CA ALA A 66 -1.73 -4.74 14.58
C ALA A 66 -2.27 -4.04 13.32
N LYS A 67 -2.60 -2.74 13.41
CA LYS A 67 -3.05 -1.95 12.25
C LYS A 67 -1.97 -1.87 11.17
N GLU A 68 -0.72 -1.62 11.54
CA GLU A 68 0.39 -1.61 10.61
C GLU A 68 0.62 -2.97 9.93
N ALA A 69 0.53 -4.07 10.69
CA ALA A 69 0.65 -5.41 10.14
C ALA A 69 -0.46 -5.70 9.12
N ALA A 70 -1.71 -5.37 9.45
CA ALA A 70 -2.85 -5.53 8.55
C ALA A 70 -2.70 -4.67 7.28
N GLN A 71 -2.24 -3.42 7.39
CA GLN A 71 -1.98 -2.55 6.24
C GLN A 71 -0.87 -3.11 5.34
N ARG A 72 0.22 -3.61 5.93
CA ARG A 72 1.30 -4.26 5.16
C ARG A 72 0.78 -5.48 4.42
N GLU A 73 -0.02 -6.33 5.06
CA GLU A 73 -0.61 -7.50 4.40
C GLU A 73 -1.56 -7.10 3.25
N ALA A 74 -2.46 -6.15 3.50
CA ALA A 74 -3.37 -5.63 2.47
C ALA A 74 -2.60 -5.04 1.28
N SER A 75 -1.50 -4.33 1.52
CA SER A 75 -0.65 -3.81 0.46
C SER A 75 0.00 -4.92 -0.36
N ARG A 76 0.50 -5.98 0.29
CA ARG A 76 1.12 -7.14 -0.38
C ARG A 76 0.10 -7.86 -1.26
N ARG A 77 -1.12 -8.08 -0.76
CA ARG A 77 -2.22 -8.70 -1.52
C ARG A 77 -2.58 -7.87 -2.75
N ARG A 78 -2.78 -6.56 -2.60
CA ARG A 78 -3.08 -5.66 -3.72
C ARG A 78 -1.97 -5.67 -4.79
N VAL A 79 -0.70 -5.66 -4.38
CA VAL A 79 0.42 -5.73 -5.34
C VAL A 79 0.43 -7.06 -6.09
N ALA A 80 0.18 -8.18 -5.39
CA ALA A 80 0.10 -9.50 -6.01
C ALA A 80 -1.06 -9.59 -7.02
N GLU A 81 -2.25 -9.12 -6.64
CA GLU A 81 -3.43 -9.07 -7.51
C GLU A 81 -3.18 -8.20 -8.75
N GLN A 82 -2.60 -7.01 -8.58
CA GLN A 82 -2.26 -6.14 -9.71
C GLN A 82 -1.24 -6.78 -10.65
N LYS A 83 -0.26 -7.52 -10.11
CA LYS A 83 0.72 -8.25 -10.92
C LYS A 83 0.03 -9.37 -11.72
N ALA A 84 -0.80 -10.20 -11.06
CA ALA A 84 -1.54 -11.27 -11.71
C ALA A 84 -2.47 -10.74 -12.81
N ALA A 85 -3.19 -9.63 -12.55
CA ALA A 85 -4.05 -8.99 -13.56
C ALA A 85 -3.25 -8.47 -14.77
N ARG A 86 -2.06 -7.91 -14.54
CA ARG A 86 -1.17 -7.46 -15.62
C ARG A 86 -0.65 -8.63 -16.45
N GLU A 87 -0.27 -9.73 -15.81
CA GLU A 87 0.20 -10.94 -16.50
C GLU A 87 -0.93 -11.58 -17.32
N ALA A 88 -2.13 -11.71 -16.75
CA ALA A 88 -3.31 -12.21 -17.46
C ALA A 88 -3.64 -11.36 -18.69
N ARG A 89 -3.60 -10.03 -18.57
CA ARG A 89 -3.83 -9.12 -19.71
C ARG A 89 -2.77 -9.29 -20.80
N ARG A 90 -1.50 -9.44 -20.42
CA ARG A 90 -0.41 -9.67 -21.39
C ARG A 90 -0.59 -11.00 -22.11
N ALA A 91 -0.93 -12.06 -21.38
CA ALA A 91 -1.18 -13.38 -21.95
C ALA A 91 -2.36 -13.36 -22.93
N ALA A 92 -3.46 -12.65 -22.60
CA ALA A 92 -4.61 -12.50 -23.49
C ALA A 92 -4.22 -11.80 -24.81
N ILE A 93 -3.50 -10.68 -24.74
CA ILE A 93 -3.03 -9.94 -25.93
C ILE A 93 -2.10 -10.81 -26.79
N GLN A 94 -1.20 -11.58 -26.16
CA GLN A 94 -0.31 -12.48 -26.88
C GLN A 94 -1.07 -13.62 -27.57
N ALA A 95 -2.07 -14.20 -26.89
CA ALA A 95 -2.91 -15.24 -27.46
C ALA A 95 -3.74 -14.73 -28.64
N GLU A 96 -4.28 -13.51 -28.55
CA GLU A 96 -5.01 -12.86 -29.64
C GLU A 96 -4.10 -12.63 -30.86
N ARG A 97 -2.92 -12.04 -30.67
CA ARG A 97 -1.93 -11.86 -31.74
C ARG A 97 -1.50 -13.18 -32.39
N ALA A 98 -1.34 -14.24 -31.58
CA ALA A 98 -1.00 -15.56 -32.10
C ALA A 98 -2.12 -16.15 -32.97
N ARG A 99 -3.39 -15.91 -32.61
CA ARG A 99 -4.56 -16.32 -33.42
C ARG A 99 -4.66 -15.52 -34.71
N GLU A 100 -4.46 -14.20 -34.65
CA GLU A 100 -4.44 -13.33 -35.84
C GLU A 100 -3.33 -13.75 -36.82
N ALA A 101 -2.13 -14.07 -36.32
CA ALA A 101 -1.03 -14.55 -37.16
C ALA A 101 -1.34 -15.90 -37.85
N GLN A 102 -2.18 -16.74 -37.26
CA GLN A 102 -2.64 -18.00 -37.86
C GLN A 102 -3.81 -17.81 -38.85
N GLN A 103 -4.64 -16.78 -38.63
CA GLN A 103 -5.78 -16.44 -39.49
C GLN A 103 -5.42 -15.49 -40.63
N ALA A 104 -4.25 -14.84 -40.59
CA ALA A 104 -3.73 -14.07 -41.72
C ALA A 104 -3.69 -15.00 -42.94
N PRO A 105 -4.51 -14.76 -43.97
CA PRO A 105 -4.50 -15.62 -45.14
C PRO A 105 -3.11 -15.50 -45.78
N ARG A 106 -2.51 -16.65 -46.11
CA ARG A 106 -1.32 -16.74 -46.96
C ARG A 106 -1.68 -16.26 -48.37
N HIS A 107 -1.94 -14.97 -48.56
CA HIS A 107 -2.10 -14.40 -49.89
C HIS A 107 -0.76 -13.84 -50.37
N LEU A 108 -0.19 -14.64 -51.28
CA LEU A 108 0.59 -14.21 -52.43
C LEU A 108 1.97 -13.64 -52.11
N SER A 109 2.92 -14.57 -52.00
CA SER A 109 4.23 -14.39 -52.65
C SER A 109 3.97 -14.08 -54.12
N GLY A 110 3.81 -12.79 -54.42
CA GLY A 110 3.76 -12.26 -55.76
C GLY A 110 5.15 -12.36 -56.36
N ASN A 111 5.38 -13.40 -57.15
CA ASN A 111 6.34 -13.33 -58.24
C ASN A 111 5.71 -12.44 -59.32
N ALA A 112 5.72 -11.12 -59.11
CA ALA A 112 5.11 -10.12 -59.99
C ALA A 112 6.13 -9.06 -60.45
N PHE A 113 7.41 -9.42 -60.49
CA PHE A 113 8.48 -8.62 -61.09
C PHE A 113 9.54 -9.53 -61.73
N ALA A 114 9.11 -10.36 -62.68
CA ALA A 114 10.01 -11.02 -63.62
C ALA A 114 9.43 -10.90 -65.02
N ASP A 115 9.13 -9.67 -65.42
CA ASP A 115 9.01 -9.30 -66.84
C ASP A 115 9.75 -7.98 -67.02
N VAL A 116 11.08 -8.03 -66.80
CA VAL A 116 11.99 -7.07 -67.41
C VAL A 116 12.12 -7.53 -68.85
N VAL A 117 11.16 -7.11 -69.70
CA VAL A 117 11.37 -7.16 -71.14
C VAL A 117 12.46 -6.15 -71.45
N GLU A 118 13.61 -6.71 -71.75
CA GLU A 118 14.84 -6.11 -72.25
C GLU A 118 14.54 -5.06 -73.33
N TYR A 119 15.01 -3.83 -73.11
CA TYR A 119 15.00 -2.79 -74.14
C TYR A 119 16.08 -3.12 -75.18
N ASP A 120 15.65 -3.50 -76.38
CA ASP A 120 16.52 -3.73 -77.55
C ASP A 120 16.53 -2.48 -78.45
N PRO A 121 17.62 -1.69 -78.49
CA PRO A 121 17.70 -0.47 -79.29
C PRO A 121 17.88 -0.69 -80.80
N GLU A 122 17.99 -1.93 -81.32
CA GLU A 122 18.23 -2.18 -82.75
C GLU A 122 17.00 -2.68 -83.53
N ARG A 123 15.82 -2.71 -82.92
CA ARG A 123 14.56 -3.06 -83.61
C ARG A 123 14.01 -1.86 -84.40
N TRP A 124 14.49 -1.69 -85.64
CA TRP A 124 13.93 -0.79 -86.66
C TRP A 124 13.00 -1.55 -87.61
#